data_AF-A0A9P7UK49-F1
#
_entry.id   AF-A0A9P7UK49-F1
#
_cell.length_a   1.000
_cell.length_b   1.000
_cell.length_c   1.000
_cell.angle_alpha   90.00
_cell.angle_beta   90.00
_cell.angle_gamma   90.00
#
_symmetry.space_group_name_H-M   'P 1'
#
loop_
_entity.id
_entity.type
_entity.pdbx_description
1 polymer ?
#
loop_
_entity_poly.entity_id
_entity_poly.type
_entity_poly.pdbx_seq_one_letter_code
_entity_poly.pdbx_strand_id
1 'polypeptide(L)'
;MNAAITYYKQYLGSDKGSGLKASFNVLDQKGLKVQTKGVSHHHLNEALHHIMEAHVLDCWLTEAKVTHLSDLRSCSPADLKALALQIRETHASSHALDGINAQPKSKRDEVKYHFTMFLRDIMLYLILCHAMSSGDIGMLEKLLPIFLPRFLGAGHGNYATECIELLQGLNREWPHEVAEYVRLNCWMLTSNGRNFTACDQAQEHNIKDLKVTYRSQGPHIDWRYLKMLHPAIPTIRCVTDHVEHQFETYTRGTRHTISKKVADVQHLLNAYRGIHKNEKGRKLGKKERTKNFLQDGIHNLLYGKWLTDWHDSRLFVRSKTNDWD
;
A
#
# COMPACT_ATOMS: atom_id res chain seq x y z
N MET A 1 0.34 6.82 5.99
CA MET A 1 0.03 5.41 6.37
C MET A 1 0.92 4.41 5.63
N ASN A 2 1.82 3.69 6.33
CA ASN A 2 2.78 2.77 5.70
C ASN A 2 2.19 1.35 5.47
N ALA A 3 1.02 1.26 4.83
CA ALA A 3 0.36 -0.03 4.60
C ALA A 3 1.22 -0.99 3.75
N ALA A 4 2.05 -0.45 2.85
CA ALA A 4 2.99 -1.18 2.01
C ALA A 4 3.91 -2.13 2.81
N ILE A 5 4.34 -1.73 4.01
CA ILE A 5 5.26 -2.54 4.82
C ILE A 5 4.63 -3.88 5.25
N THR A 6 3.30 -3.93 5.40
CA THR A 6 2.59 -5.17 5.75
C THR A 6 2.70 -6.19 4.62
N TYR A 7 2.64 -5.75 3.36
CA TYR A 7 2.84 -6.57 2.17
C TYR A 7 4.29 -7.02 2.04
N TYR A 8 5.24 -6.09 2.25
CA TYR A 8 6.66 -6.43 2.28
C TYR A 8 6.94 -7.54 3.29
N LYS A 9 6.47 -7.41 4.53
CA LYS A 9 6.66 -8.43 5.58
C LYS A 9 6.00 -9.76 5.24
N GLN A 10 4.77 -9.72 4.71
CA GLN A 10 4.01 -10.93 4.44
C GLN A 10 4.58 -11.72 3.27
N TYR A 11 4.97 -11.04 2.18
CA TYR A 11 5.29 -11.67 0.89
C TYR A 11 6.78 -11.60 0.51
N LEU A 12 7.68 -11.28 1.46
CA LEU A 12 9.11 -11.11 1.15
C LEU A 12 9.71 -12.34 0.44
N GLY A 13 9.51 -13.53 1.00
CA GLY A 13 10.09 -14.77 0.47
C GLY A 13 11.62 -14.76 0.44
N SER A 14 12.20 -15.52 -0.49
CA SER A 14 13.65 -15.68 -0.68
C SER A 14 14.12 -15.26 -2.07
N ASP A 15 15.44 -15.12 -2.24
CA ASP A 15 16.04 -14.63 -3.49
C ASP A 15 15.83 -15.56 -4.69
N LYS A 16 15.72 -16.87 -4.44
CA LYS A 16 15.48 -17.92 -5.44
C LYS A 16 14.02 -18.38 -5.48
N GLY A 17 13.16 -17.70 -4.72
CA GLY A 17 11.77 -18.03 -4.58
C GLY A 17 10.89 -17.36 -5.62
N SER A 18 9.63 -17.15 -5.27
CA SER A 18 8.67 -16.42 -6.10
C SER A 18 8.06 -15.23 -5.37
N GLY A 19 8.50 -14.95 -4.14
CA GLY A 19 8.10 -13.76 -3.38
C GLY A 19 8.71 -12.43 -3.88
N LEU A 20 8.44 -11.37 -3.13
CA LEU A 20 8.86 -10.00 -3.46
C LEU A 20 10.38 -9.87 -3.60
N LYS A 21 11.16 -10.62 -2.82
CA LYS A 21 12.63 -10.56 -2.88
C LYS A 21 13.19 -11.04 -4.23
N ALA A 22 12.66 -12.13 -4.77
CA ALA A 22 13.01 -12.60 -6.11
C ALA A 22 12.64 -11.55 -7.17
N SER A 23 11.47 -10.92 -6.99
CA SER A 23 10.97 -9.85 -7.87
C SER A 23 11.87 -8.60 -7.84
N PHE A 24 12.36 -8.20 -6.67
CA PHE A 24 13.30 -7.09 -6.55
C PHE A 24 14.65 -7.37 -7.21
N ASN A 25 15.08 -8.64 -7.23
CA ASN A 25 16.30 -9.05 -7.94
C ASN A 25 16.10 -8.96 -9.46
N VAL A 26 14.92 -9.31 -9.98
CA VAL A 26 14.58 -9.13 -11.41
C VAL A 26 14.63 -7.66 -11.82
N LEU A 27 14.17 -6.74 -10.96
CA LEU A 27 14.15 -5.31 -11.24
C LEU A 27 15.49 -4.58 -10.98
N ASP A 28 16.52 -5.28 -10.49
CA ASP A 28 17.79 -4.71 -9.97
C ASP A 28 17.61 -3.44 -9.09
N GLN A 29 16.53 -3.40 -8.28
CA GLN A 29 16.22 -2.21 -7.48
C GLN A 29 17.08 -2.14 -6.23
N LYS A 30 18.18 -1.37 -6.31
CA LYS A 30 19.15 -1.14 -5.22
C LYS A 30 18.52 -0.59 -3.92
N GLY A 31 17.37 0.08 -4.00
CA GLY A 31 16.66 0.69 -2.86
C GLY A 31 15.75 -0.24 -2.05
N LEU A 32 15.58 -1.49 -2.50
CA LEU A 32 14.71 -2.50 -1.86
C LEU A 32 15.49 -3.66 -1.23
N LYS A 33 16.81 -3.71 -1.45
CA LYS A 33 17.73 -4.57 -0.70
C LYS A 33 17.82 -4.03 0.73
N VAL A 34 17.95 -4.90 1.73
CA VAL A 34 18.02 -4.51 3.15
C VAL A 34 19.08 -3.44 3.35
N GLN A 35 18.65 -2.19 3.59
CA GLN A 35 19.52 -1.08 3.93
C GLN A 35 19.42 -0.80 5.43
N THR A 36 20.49 -0.26 6.00
CA THR A 36 20.59 0.15 7.42
C THR A 36 19.54 1.19 7.82
N LYS A 37 18.89 1.86 6.86
CA LYS A 37 17.85 2.88 7.06
C LYS A 37 16.41 2.40 6.78
N GLY A 38 16.21 1.11 6.56
CA GLY A 38 14.90 0.54 6.20
C GLY A 38 14.58 0.64 4.70
N VAL A 39 13.42 0.10 4.30
CA VAL A 39 12.97 0.07 2.89
C VAL A 39 12.35 1.42 2.53
N SER A 40 12.78 2.01 1.41
CA SER A 40 12.18 3.26 0.90
C SER A 40 10.71 3.04 0.54
N HIS A 41 9.80 3.80 1.16
CA HIS A 41 8.36 3.72 0.90
C HIS A 41 8.04 3.95 -0.58
N HIS A 42 8.68 4.94 -1.21
CA HIS A 42 8.46 5.26 -2.63
C HIS A 42 8.85 4.09 -3.53
N HIS A 43 10.05 3.54 -3.36
CA HIS A 43 10.50 2.40 -4.17
C HIS A 43 9.65 1.15 -3.91
N LEU A 44 9.22 0.92 -2.67
CA LEU A 44 8.40 -0.22 -2.34
C LEU A 44 7.02 -0.10 -2.99
N ASN A 45 6.42 1.09 -2.92
CA ASN A 45 5.15 1.37 -3.56
C ASN A 45 5.25 1.15 -5.08
N GLU A 46 6.27 1.71 -5.73
CA GLU A 46 6.52 1.54 -7.18
C GLU A 46 6.68 0.05 -7.56
N ALA A 47 7.52 -0.69 -6.83
CA ALA A 47 7.72 -2.11 -7.09
C ALA A 47 6.45 -2.94 -6.89
N LEU A 48 5.65 -2.66 -5.84
CA LEU A 48 4.38 -3.34 -5.63
C LEU A 48 3.40 -3.10 -6.79
N HIS A 49 3.37 -1.90 -7.37
CA HIS A 49 2.57 -1.61 -8.57
C HIS A 49 3.05 -2.44 -9.77
N HIS A 50 4.37 -2.47 -10.03
CA HIS A 50 4.92 -3.23 -11.16
C HIS A 50 4.68 -4.74 -11.02
N ILE A 51 4.87 -5.28 -9.81
CA ILE A 51 4.66 -6.70 -9.49
C ILE A 51 3.20 -7.08 -9.65
N MET A 52 2.28 -6.27 -9.11
CA MET A 52 0.84 -6.51 -9.28
C MET A 52 0.45 -6.48 -10.76
N GLU A 53 0.91 -5.46 -11.50
CA GLU A 53 0.59 -5.32 -12.93
C GLU A 53 1.07 -6.55 -13.71
N ALA A 54 2.29 -7.02 -13.49
CA ALA A 54 2.81 -8.23 -14.12
C ALA A 54 1.99 -9.49 -13.77
N HIS A 55 1.57 -9.66 -12.52
CA HIS A 55 0.71 -10.78 -12.13
C HIS A 55 -0.67 -10.72 -12.78
N VAL A 56 -1.29 -9.55 -12.85
CA VAL A 56 -2.59 -9.37 -13.51
C VAL A 56 -2.48 -9.66 -15.01
N LEU A 57 -1.40 -9.23 -15.66
CA LEU A 57 -1.13 -9.56 -17.06
C LEU A 57 -0.96 -11.08 -17.28
N ASP A 58 -0.27 -11.80 -16.39
CA ASP A 58 -0.19 -13.27 -16.48
C ASP A 58 -1.57 -13.94 -16.25
N CYS A 59 -2.41 -13.40 -15.37
CA CYS A 59 -3.81 -13.85 -15.24
C CYS A 59 -4.60 -13.66 -16.54
N TRP A 60 -4.44 -12.52 -17.21
CA TRP A 60 -5.07 -12.27 -18.52
C TRP A 60 -4.64 -13.29 -19.57
N LEU A 61 -3.34 -13.54 -19.69
CA LEU A 61 -2.80 -14.57 -20.60
C LEU A 61 -3.37 -15.96 -20.25
N THR A 62 -3.47 -16.27 -18.96
CA THR A 62 -3.93 -17.57 -18.46
C THR A 62 -5.43 -17.79 -18.72
N GLU A 63 -6.28 -16.84 -18.35
CA GLU A 63 -7.74 -16.99 -18.46
C GLU A 63 -8.24 -16.84 -19.89
N ALA A 64 -7.67 -15.92 -20.66
CA ALA A 64 -8.01 -15.78 -22.09
C ALA A 64 -7.38 -16.88 -22.96
N LYS A 65 -6.47 -17.70 -22.39
CA LYS A 65 -5.74 -18.76 -23.09
C LYS A 65 -4.99 -18.26 -24.34
N VAL A 66 -4.42 -17.06 -24.24
CA VAL A 66 -3.65 -16.42 -25.32
C VAL A 66 -2.16 -16.40 -24.99
N THR A 67 -1.32 -16.34 -26.00
CA THR A 67 0.14 -16.26 -25.83
C THR A 67 0.61 -14.81 -25.72
N HIS A 68 -0.03 -13.88 -26.43
CA HIS A 68 0.34 -12.48 -26.44
C HIS A 68 -0.83 -11.60 -25.98
N LEU A 69 -0.52 -10.54 -25.22
CA LEU A 69 -1.53 -9.57 -24.78
C LEU A 69 -2.21 -8.85 -25.96
N SER A 70 -1.52 -8.77 -27.10
CA SER A 70 -2.09 -8.24 -28.35
C SER A 70 -3.32 -9.01 -28.82
N ASP A 71 -3.40 -10.30 -28.50
CA ASP A 71 -4.47 -11.18 -28.97
C ASP A 71 -5.81 -10.80 -28.32
N LEU A 72 -5.77 -10.18 -27.13
CA LEU A 72 -6.95 -9.64 -26.44
C LEU A 72 -7.63 -8.51 -27.21
N ARG A 73 -6.95 -7.88 -28.17
CA ARG A 73 -7.55 -6.83 -29.03
C ARG A 73 -8.65 -7.38 -29.94
N SER A 74 -8.69 -8.70 -30.14
CA SER A 74 -9.74 -9.36 -30.90
C SER A 74 -11.01 -9.63 -30.07
N CYS A 75 -10.93 -9.52 -28.74
CA CYS A 75 -12.08 -9.74 -27.85
C CYS A 75 -13.03 -8.54 -27.85
N SER A 76 -14.33 -8.79 -27.72
CA SER A 76 -15.29 -7.71 -27.52
C SER A 76 -15.14 -7.08 -26.12
N PRO A 77 -15.59 -5.84 -25.90
CA PRO A 77 -15.62 -5.24 -24.57
C PRO A 77 -16.40 -6.07 -23.53
N ALA A 78 -17.45 -6.78 -23.96
CA ALA A 78 -18.24 -7.65 -23.11
C ALA A 78 -17.43 -8.89 -22.68
N ASP A 79 -16.68 -9.49 -23.60
CA ASP A 79 -15.81 -10.64 -23.32
C ASP A 79 -14.67 -10.24 -22.38
N LEU A 80 -14.06 -9.09 -22.60
CA LEU A 80 -13.02 -8.56 -21.72
C LEU A 80 -13.57 -8.32 -20.30
N LYS A 81 -14.79 -7.78 -20.18
CA LYS A 81 -15.42 -7.63 -18.86
C LYS A 81 -15.70 -8.98 -18.19
N ALA A 82 -16.16 -9.97 -18.95
CA ALA A 82 -16.39 -11.32 -18.43
C ALA A 82 -15.08 -11.97 -17.97
N LEU A 83 -14.00 -11.85 -18.75
CA LEU A 83 -12.66 -12.31 -18.41
C LEU A 83 -12.14 -11.62 -17.15
N ALA A 84 -12.31 -10.31 -17.01
CA ALA A 84 -11.89 -9.58 -15.81
C ALA A 84 -12.61 -10.07 -14.55
N LEU A 85 -13.92 -10.35 -14.64
CA LEU A 85 -14.69 -10.94 -13.54
C LEU A 85 -14.18 -12.36 -13.22
N GLN A 86 -13.93 -13.18 -14.23
CA GLN A 86 -13.37 -14.52 -14.04
C GLN A 86 -11.99 -14.48 -13.40
N ILE A 87 -11.13 -13.53 -13.79
CA ILE A 87 -9.81 -13.31 -13.17
C ILE A 87 -9.98 -12.97 -11.69
N ARG A 88 -10.88 -12.05 -11.35
CA ARG A 88 -11.17 -11.69 -9.95
C ARG A 88 -11.61 -12.91 -9.15
N GLU A 89 -12.62 -13.64 -9.65
CA GLU A 89 -13.18 -14.78 -8.94
C GLU A 89 -12.17 -15.92 -8.76
N THR A 90 -11.29 -16.15 -9.74
CA THR A 90 -10.37 -17.31 -9.77
C THR A 90 -9.01 -17.02 -9.15
N HIS A 91 -8.55 -15.76 -9.18
CA HIS A 91 -7.18 -15.38 -8.80
C HIS A 91 -7.09 -14.29 -7.73
N ALA A 92 -8.18 -13.64 -7.34
CA ALA A 92 -8.10 -12.50 -6.40
C ALA A 92 -9.25 -12.45 -5.39
N SER A 93 -9.89 -13.58 -5.10
CA SER A 93 -11.04 -13.65 -4.18
C SER A 93 -10.75 -14.56 -2.97
N SER A 94 -11.41 -14.28 -1.84
CA SER A 94 -11.42 -15.20 -0.70
C SER A 94 -12.12 -16.53 -1.07
N HIS A 95 -13.13 -16.47 -1.93
CA HIS A 95 -13.83 -17.66 -2.42
C HIS A 95 -12.88 -18.64 -3.15
N ALA A 96 -11.95 -18.14 -3.97
CA ALA A 96 -10.93 -18.98 -4.60
C ALA A 96 -10.01 -19.64 -3.56
N LEU A 97 -9.62 -18.92 -2.51
CA LEU A 97 -8.80 -19.48 -1.43
C LEU A 97 -9.54 -20.58 -0.68
N ASP A 98 -10.83 -20.37 -0.38
CA ASP A 98 -11.69 -21.36 0.25
C ASP A 98 -11.85 -22.61 -0.63
N GLY A 99 -12.03 -22.42 -1.93
CA GLY A 99 -12.07 -23.51 -2.91
C GLY A 99 -10.78 -24.34 -2.95
N ILE A 100 -9.60 -23.71 -2.80
CA ILE A 100 -8.32 -24.43 -2.68
C ILE A 100 -8.24 -25.14 -1.33
N ASN A 101 -8.66 -24.50 -0.24
CA ASN A 101 -8.64 -25.08 1.09
C ASN A 101 -9.62 -26.26 1.25
N ALA A 102 -10.72 -26.29 0.51
CA ALA A 102 -11.65 -27.41 0.51
C ALA A 102 -11.05 -28.70 -0.08
N GLN A 103 -10.00 -28.60 -0.89
CA GLN A 103 -9.35 -29.77 -1.50
C GLN A 103 -8.50 -30.55 -0.48
N PRO A 104 -8.30 -31.87 -0.68
CA PRO A 104 -7.35 -32.66 0.10
C PRO A 104 -5.93 -32.07 0.02
N LYS A 105 -5.18 -32.09 1.14
CA LYS A 105 -3.81 -31.50 1.22
C LYS A 105 -2.84 -31.98 0.15
N SER A 106 -3.02 -33.21 -0.36
CA SER A 106 -2.23 -33.79 -1.46
C SER A 106 -2.54 -33.17 -2.83
N LYS A 107 -3.74 -32.60 -3.01
CA LYS A 107 -4.19 -31.98 -4.26
C LYS A 107 -4.09 -30.45 -4.26
N ARG A 108 -3.93 -29.83 -3.08
CA ARG A 108 -3.80 -28.37 -2.96
C ARG A 108 -2.57 -27.85 -3.70
N ASP A 109 -2.81 -26.91 -4.59
CA ASP A 109 -1.77 -26.09 -5.24
C ASP A 109 -1.38 -24.93 -4.30
N GLU A 110 -0.25 -25.08 -3.61
CA GLU A 110 0.26 -24.11 -2.64
C GLU A 110 0.76 -22.82 -3.30
N VAL A 111 1.24 -22.91 -4.55
CA VAL A 111 1.70 -21.74 -5.32
C VAL A 111 0.49 -20.92 -5.76
N LYS A 112 -0.54 -21.57 -6.31
CA LYS A 112 -1.80 -20.91 -6.67
C LYS A 112 -2.43 -20.25 -5.45
N TYR A 113 -2.46 -20.95 -4.31
CA TYR A 113 -2.94 -20.38 -3.05
C TYR A 113 -2.20 -19.09 -2.68
N HIS A 114 -0.86 -19.14 -2.71
CA HIS A 114 -0.01 -17.99 -2.36
C HIS A 114 -0.29 -16.77 -3.24
N PHE A 115 -0.31 -16.95 -4.57
CA PHE A 115 -0.52 -15.83 -5.48
C PHE A 115 -1.97 -15.35 -5.53
N THR A 116 -2.94 -16.24 -5.29
CA THR A 116 -4.33 -15.84 -5.13
C THR A 116 -4.50 -14.93 -3.90
N MET A 117 -3.84 -15.29 -2.80
CA MET A 117 -3.85 -14.49 -1.58
C MET A 117 -3.13 -13.15 -1.80
N PHE A 118 -1.98 -13.17 -2.49
CA PHE A 118 -1.25 -11.95 -2.85
C PHE A 118 -2.10 -11.00 -3.67
N LEU A 119 -2.76 -11.48 -4.75
CA LEU A 119 -3.59 -10.64 -5.62
C LEU A 119 -4.80 -10.08 -4.89
N ARG A 120 -5.51 -10.91 -4.11
CA ARG A 120 -6.62 -10.45 -3.26
C ARG A 120 -6.18 -9.31 -2.35
N ASP A 121 -5.05 -9.47 -1.68
CA ASP A 121 -4.55 -8.51 -0.70
C ASP A 121 -4.04 -7.23 -1.38
N ILE A 122 -3.19 -7.35 -2.40
CA ILE A 122 -2.53 -6.19 -3.02
C ILE A 122 -3.52 -5.29 -3.75
N MET A 123 -4.61 -5.84 -4.30
CA MET A 123 -5.66 -5.02 -4.92
C MET A 123 -6.27 -4.03 -3.91
N LEU A 124 -6.45 -4.41 -2.64
CA LEU A 124 -6.95 -3.51 -1.60
C LEU A 124 -5.97 -2.37 -1.31
N TYR A 125 -4.67 -2.64 -1.36
CA TYR A 125 -3.63 -1.60 -1.25
C TYR A 125 -3.65 -0.64 -2.43
N LEU A 126 -3.87 -1.12 -3.65
CA LEU A 126 -3.94 -0.25 -4.81
C LEU A 126 -5.20 0.61 -4.80
N ILE A 127 -6.33 0.07 -4.34
CA ILE A 127 -7.55 0.86 -4.10
C ILE A 127 -7.27 1.93 -3.05
N LEU A 128 -6.54 1.62 -1.97
CA LEU A 128 -6.09 2.61 -0.98
C LEU A 128 -5.25 3.72 -1.63
N CYS A 129 -4.22 3.36 -2.40
CA CYS A 129 -3.38 4.33 -3.10
C CYS A 129 -4.18 5.20 -4.07
N HIS A 130 -5.10 4.60 -4.82
CA HIS A 130 -5.95 5.33 -5.75
C HIS A 130 -6.90 6.28 -5.03
N ALA A 131 -7.57 5.83 -3.97
CA ALA A 131 -8.45 6.65 -3.14
C ALA A 131 -7.69 7.82 -2.50
N MET A 132 -6.48 7.58 -2.01
CA MET A 132 -5.60 8.66 -1.52
C MET A 132 -5.25 9.65 -2.64
N SER A 133 -4.86 9.19 -3.82
CA SER A 133 -4.45 10.10 -4.91
C SER A 133 -5.61 10.96 -5.44
N SER A 134 -6.83 10.40 -5.42
CA SER A 134 -8.05 11.04 -5.92
C SER A 134 -8.83 11.81 -4.85
N GLY A 135 -8.45 11.68 -3.57
CA GLY A 135 -9.17 12.30 -2.46
C GLY A 135 -10.52 11.64 -2.15
N ASP A 136 -10.72 10.38 -2.53
CA ASP A 136 -11.97 9.64 -2.27
C ASP A 136 -12.06 9.19 -0.80
N ILE A 137 -12.51 10.12 0.06
CA ILE A 137 -12.71 9.89 1.50
C ILE A 137 -13.69 8.74 1.76
N GLY A 138 -14.74 8.62 0.95
CA GLY A 138 -15.74 7.56 1.11
C GLY A 138 -15.13 6.18 0.92
N MET A 139 -14.22 6.03 -0.06
CA MET A 139 -13.48 4.78 -0.26
C MET A 139 -12.44 4.56 0.86
N LEU A 140 -11.72 5.60 1.29
CA LEU A 140 -10.76 5.48 2.39
C LEU A 140 -11.44 4.96 3.67
N GLU A 141 -12.62 5.49 4.01
CA GLU A 141 -13.38 5.06 5.18
C GLU A 141 -13.85 3.61 5.06
N LYS A 142 -14.32 3.20 3.87
CA LYS A 142 -14.70 1.80 3.60
C LYS A 142 -13.54 0.81 3.69
N LEU A 143 -12.31 1.27 3.49
CA LEU A 143 -11.12 0.44 3.58
C LEU A 143 -10.64 0.27 5.03
N LEU A 144 -10.94 1.19 5.96
CA LEU A 144 -10.50 1.11 7.36
C LEU A 144 -10.84 -0.22 8.04
N PRO A 145 -12.08 -0.76 7.95
CA PRO A 145 -12.43 -2.04 8.57
C PRO A 145 -11.67 -3.23 7.97
N ILE A 146 -11.15 -3.11 6.74
CA ILE A 146 -10.36 -4.14 6.07
C ILE A 146 -8.88 -4.05 6.48
N PHE A 147 -8.35 -2.83 6.59
CA PHE A 147 -6.96 -2.62 6.99
C PHE A 147 -6.72 -2.83 8.49
N LEU A 148 -7.71 -2.57 9.35
CA LEU A 148 -7.63 -2.82 10.79
C LEU A 148 -7.14 -4.25 11.11
N PRO A 149 -7.82 -5.33 10.68
CA PRO A 149 -7.34 -6.69 10.93
C PRO A 149 -6.00 -6.95 10.23
N ARG A 150 -5.77 -6.41 9.02
CA ARG A 150 -4.47 -6.57 8.35
C ARG A 150 -3.32 -6.02 9.19
N PHE A 151 -3.48 -4.85 9.80
CA PHE A 151 -2.48 -4.27 10.71
C PHE A 151 -2.27 -5.14 11.94
N LEU A 152 -3.34 -5.64 12.55
CA LEU A 152 -3.24 -6.57 13.68
C LEU A 152 -2.45 -7.83 13.34
N GLY A 153 -2.81 -8.51 12.24
CA GLY A 153 -2.12 -9.74 11.81
C GLY A 153 -0.67 -9.51 11.39
N ALA A 154 -0.35 -8.30 10.95
CA ALA A 154 1.03 -7.89 10.61
C ALA A 154 1.86 -7.42 11.83
N GLY A 155 1.28 -7.42 13.04
CA GLY A 155 1.94 -6.97 14.27
C GLY A 155 2.09 -5.44 14.37
N HIS A 156 1.21 -4.70 13.71
CA HIS A 156 1.19 -3.24 13.64
C HIS A 156 0.07 -2.65 14.50
N GLY A 157 0.11 -2.94 15.81
CA GLY A 157 -0.94 -2.59 16.78
C GLY A 157 -1.32 -1.11 16.78
N ASN A 158 -0.35 -0.20 16.75
CA ASN A 158 -0.62 1.25 16.75
C ASN A 158 -1.51 1.67 15.57
N TYR A 159 -1.23 1.18 14.36
CA TYR A 159 -2.05 1.48 13.18
C TYR A 159 -3.44 0.85 13.28
N ALA A 160 -3.58 -0.32 13.90
CA ALA A 160 -4.87 -0.90 14.17
C ALA A 160 -5.67 -0.08 15.21
N THR A 161 -5.01 0.42 16.25
CA THR A 161 -5.59 1.31 17.25
C THR A 161 -6.06 2.62 16.60
N GLU A 162 -5.24 3.23 15.75
CA GLU A 162 -5.65 4.42 14.98
C GLU A 162 -6.89 4.15 14.11
N CYS A 163 -6.94 3.00 13.43
CA CYS A 163 -8.10 2.63 12.61
C CYS A 163 -9.37 2.46 13.47
N ILE A 164 -9.29 1.76 14.61
CA ILE A 164 -10.48 1.51 15.44
C ILE A 164 -10.94 2.78 16.16
N GLU A 165 -10.03 3.63 16.63
CA GLU A 165 -10.39 4.92 17.25
C GLU A 165 -11.10 5.83 16.25
N LEU A 166 -10.60 5.88 15.00
CA LEU A 166 -11.23 6.66 13.95
C LEU A 166 -12.62 6.10 13.57
N LEU A 167 -12.75 4.78 13.43
CA LEU A 167 -14.03 4.14 13.16
C LEU A 167 -15.04 4.37 14.29
N GLN A 168 -14.60 4.21 15.54
CA GLN A 168 -15.43 4.43 16.73
C GLN A 168 -15.86 5.89 16.85
N GLY A 169 -14.93 6.83 16.66
CA GLY A 169 -15.19 8.26 16.61
C GLY A 169 -16.24 8.61 15.57
N LEU A 170 -16.01 8.24 14.31
CA LEU A 170 -16.88 8.57 13.18
C LEU A 170 -18.27 7.95 13.25
N ASN A 171 -18.41 6.74 13.80
CA ASN A 171 -19.65 5.97 13.71
C ASN A 171 -20.46 5.91 15.02
N ARG A 172 -19.84 6.21 16.18
CA ARG A 172 -20.47 5.99 17.49
C ARG A 172 -20.38 7.18 18.44
N GLU A 173 -19.31 7.96 18.40
CA GLU A 173 -19.00 8.89 19.50
C GLU A 173 -19.09 10.35 19.11
N TRP A 174 -18.63 10.72 17.92
CA TRP A 174 -18.58 12.12 17.53
C TRP A 174 -19.96 12.60 17.08
N PRO A 175 -20.36 13.84 17.46
CA PRO A 175 -21.48 14.51 16.83
C PRO A 175 -21.34 14.53 15.31
N HIS A 176 -22.46 14.48 14.59
CA HIS A 176 -22.47 14.43 13.12
C HIS A 176 -21.59 15.51 12.49
N GLU A 177 -21.70 16.75 12.97
CA GLU A 177 -20.94 17.91 12.49
C GLU A 177 -19.42 17.72 12.64
N VAL A 178 -18.98 17.10 13.74
CA VAL A 178 -17.55 16.81 13.97
C VAL A 178 -17.07 15.71 13.04
N ALA A 179 -17.85 14.63 12.89
CA ALA A 179 -17.50 13.54 12.00
C ALA A 179 -17.43 14.01 10.53
N GLU A 180 -18.36 14.86 10.10
CA GLU A 180 -18.35 15.48 8.78
C GLU A 180 -17.15 16.41 8.60
N TYR A 181 -16.86 17.26 9.59
CA TYR A 181 -15.68 18.13 9.56
C TYR A 181 -14.38 17.32 9.39
N VAL A 182 -14.23 16.24 10.15
CA VAL A 182 -13.05 15.35 10.07
C VAL A 182 -12.93 14.72 8.68
N ARG A 183 -14.02 14.19 8.12
CA ARG A 183 -14.04 13.59 6.78
C ARG A 183 -13.62 14.59 5.70
N LEU A 184 -14.14 15.81 5.77
CA LEU A 184 -13.93 16.82 4.73
C LEU A 184 -12.57 17.53 4.83
N ASN A 185 -12.00 17.66 6.04
CA ASN A 185 -10.88 18.58 6.25
C ASN A 185 -9.61 17.94 6.85
N CYS A 186 -9.70 16.79 7.51
CA CYS A 186 -8.57 16.28 8.31
C CYS A 186 -7.79 15.13 7.65
N TRP A 187 -8.36 14.47 6.65
CA TRP A 187 -7.78 13.25 6.08
C TRP A 187 -6.81 13.56 4.95
N MET A 188 -7.26 14.39 4.02
CA MET A 188 -6.57 14.66 2.76
C MET A 188 -6.45 16.16 2.53
N LEU A 189 -5.30 16.56 2.01
CA LEU A 189 -5.00 17.93 1.63
C LEU A 189 -4.72 17.98 0.13
N THR A 190 -5.04 19.10 -0.50
CA THR A 190 -4.64 19.38 -1.88
C THR A 190 -4.01 20.77 -1.97
N SER A 191 -2.85 20.86 -2.62
CA SER A 191 -2.17 22.13 -2.88
C SER A 191 -2.55 22.76 -4.22
N ASN A 192 -3.16 21.98 -5.13
CA ASN A 192 -3.43 22.38 -6.51
C ASN A 192 -4.83 21.98 -7.03
N GLY A 193 -5.68 21.43 -6.17
CA GLY A 193 -7.04 20.98 -6.50
C GLY A 193 -7.11 19.74 -7.40
N ARG A 194 -5.98 19.12 -7.75
CA ARG A 194 -5.92 17.98 -8.69
C ARG A 194 -5.38 16.71 -8.05
N ASN A 195 -4.34 16.84 -7.23
CA ASN A 195 -3.75 15.73 -6.51
C ASN A 195 -4.00 15.90 -5.02
N PHE A 196 -4.34 14.81 -4.37
CA PHE A 196 -4.53 14.76 -2.93
C PHE A 196 -3.33 14.08 -2.26
N THR A 197 -3.02 14.51 -1.04
CA THR A 197 -1.98 13.94 -0.20
C THR A 197 -2.54 13.80 1.21
N ALA A 198 -2.30 12.67 1.86
CA ALA A 198 -2.75 12.48 3.23
C ALA A 198 -2.09 13.52 4.16
N CYS A 199 -2.85 13.97 5.15
CA CYS A 199 -2.41 15.02 6.06
C CYS A 199 -1.08 14.68 6.77
N ASP A 200 -0.91 13.42 7.18
CA ASP A 200 0.34 12.89 7.77
C ASP A 200 1.55 13.07 6.82
N GLN A 201 1.38 12.69 5.56
CA GLN A 201 2.41 12.76 4.54
C GLN A 201 2.73 14.21 4.15
N ALA A 202 1.72 15.08 4.07
CA ALA A 202 1.93 16.50 3.85
C ALA A 202 2.76 17.12 4.99
N GLN A 203 2.48 16.71 6.23
CA GLN A 203 3.26 17.14 7.39
C GLN A 203 4.69 16.59 7.36
N GLU A 204 4.88 15.34 6.93
CA GLU A 204 6.22 14.78 6.71
C GLU A 204 7.02 15.58 5.66
N HIS A 205 6.37 15.99 4.57
CA HIS A 205 7.00 16.86 3.56
C HIS A 205 7.39 18.23 4.15
N ASN A 206 6.54 18.84 4.97
CA ASN A 206 6.85 20.12 5.64
C ASN A 206 8.04 19.96 6.61
N ILE A 207 8.07 18.88 7.39
CA ILE A 207 9.18 18.58 8.30
C ILE A 207 10.48 18.37 7.52
N LYS A 208 10.43 17.64 6.41
CA LYS A 208 11.58 17.41 5.53
C LYS A 208 12.13 18.74 5.01
N ASP A 209 11.26 19.65 4.59
CA ASP A 209 11.71 20.93 4.06
C ASP A 209 12.34 21.83 5.11
N LEU A 210 11.79 21.84 6.32
CA LEU A 210 12.38 22.55 7.45
C LEU A 210 13.72 21.98 7.88
N LYS A 211 13.83 20.65 7.99
CA LYS A 211 14.98 19.99 8.64
C LYS A 211 16.06 19.53 7.66
N VAL A 212 15.74 19.38 6.38
CA VAL A 212 16.63 18.77 5.37
C VAL A 212 16.85 19.73 4.20
N THR A 213 15.79 20.20 3.56
CA THR A 213 15.88 20.91 2.27
C THR A 213 16.39 22.36 2.44
N TYR A 214 15.78 23.15 3.32
CA TYR A 214 16.04 24.59 3.43
C TYR A 214 16.80 24.99 4.71
N ARG A 215 17.59 24.08 5.28
CA ARG A 215 18.35 24.35 6.50
C ARG A 215 19.60 25.19 6.19
N SER A 216 19.55 26.50 6.38
CA SER A 216 20.76 27.33 6.19
C SER A 216 21.70 27.33 7.41
N GLN A 217 21.22 26.95 8.61
CA GLN A 217 21.98 27.02 9.88
C GLN A 217 22.27 25.66 10.55
N GLY A 218 22.03 24.52 9.88
CA GLY A 218 22.32 23.19 10.43
C GLY A 218 21.21 22.63 11.37
N PRO A 219 21.47 21.50 12.07
CA PRO A 219 20.43 20.72 12.75
C PRO A 219 19.91 21.29 14.08
N HIS A 220 20.57 22.30 14.66
CA HIS A 220 20.20 22.93 15.94
C HIS A 220 19.68 24.35 15.70
N ILE A 221 18.67 24.45 14.83
CA ILE A 221 18.00 25.71 14.51
C ILE A 221 17.12 26.15 15.70
N ASP A 222 17.20 27.43 16.07
CA ASP A 222 16.35 27.99 17.12
C ASP A 222 14.90 28.22 16.65
N TRP A 223 13.97 28.30 17.61
CA TRP A 223 12.54 28.52 17.34
C TRP A 223 12.26 29.84 16.61
N ARG A 224 13.09 30.86 16.83
CA ARG A 224 12.92 32.18 16.20
C ARG A 224 13.18 32.09 14.69
N TYR A 225 14.20 31.35 14.30
CA TYR A 225 14.55 31.09 12.92
C TYR A 225 13.50 30.20 12.24
N LEU A 226 12.97 29.15 12.90
CA LEU A 226 11.85 28.37 12.35
C LEU A 226 10.63 29.23 12.08
N LYS A 227 10.29 30.14 13.00
CA LYS A 227 9.16 31.07 12.84
C LYS A 227 9.31 31.99 11.63
N MET A 228 10.54 32.35 11.28
CA MET A 228 10.84 33.13 10.08
C MET A 228 10.87 32.27 8.81
N LEU A 229 11.50 31.09 8.87
CA LEU A 229 11.69 30.22 7.72
C LEU A 229 10.40 29.57 7.25
N HIS A 230 9.57 29.05 8.17
CA HIS A 230 8.40 28.26 7.81
C HIS A 230 7.41 29.00 6.89
N PRO A 231 7.03 30.27 7.16
CA PRO A 231 6.18 31.05 6.24
C PRO A 231 6.86 31.39 4.90
N ALA A 232 8.20 31.39 4.84
CA ALA A 232 8.95 31.71 3.64
C ALA A 232 9.14 30.52 2.68
N ILE A 233 9.01 29.27 3.17
CA ILE A 233 9.20 28.04 2.37
C ILE A 233 8.39 28.04 1.06
N PRO A 234 7.08 28.38 1.04
CA PRO A 234 6.31 28.40 -0.20
C PRO A 234 6.91 29.36 -1.25
N THR A 235 7.34 30.54 -0.83
CA THR A 235 8.00 31.52 -1.70
C THR A 235 9.34 31.00 -2.20
N ILE A 236 10.15 30.40 -1.32
CA ILE A 236 11.45 29.79 -1.69
C ILE A 236 11.25 28.67 -2.73
N ARG A 237 10.22 27.83 -2.59
CA ARG A 237 9.87 26.80 -3.57
C ARG A 237 9.54 27.43 -4.93
N CYS A 238 8.65 28.42 -4.96
CA CYS A 238 8.27 29.08 -6.22
C CYS A 238 9.46 29.75 -6.91
N VAL A 239 10.37 30.40 -6.16
CA VAL A 239 11.58 31.01 -6.72
C VAL A 239 12.55 29.94 -7.24
N THR A 240 12.75 28.86 -6.48
CA THR A 240 13.58 27.73 -6.92
C THR A 240 13.05 27.13 -8.22
N ASP A 241 11.76 26.82 -8.28
CA ASP A 241 11.09 26.26 -9.47
C ASP A 241 11.22 27.20 -10.68
N HIS A 242 11.07 28.51 -10.46
CA HIS A 242 11.21 29.52 -11.51
C HIS A 242 12.65 29.57 -12.05
N VAL A 243 13.65 29.60 -11.17
CA VAL A 243 15.07 29.62 -11.55
C VAL A 243 15.43 28.34 -12.29
N GLU A 244 15.06 27.17 -11.77
CA GLU A 244 15.30 25.89 -12.46
C GLU A 244 14.68 25.86 -13.87
N HIS A 245 13.49 26.45 -14.04
CA HIS A 245 12.84 26.57 -15.34
C HIS A 245 13.57 27.53 -16.28
N GLN A 246 13.99 28.70 -15.81
CA GLN A 246 14.67 29.70 -16.64
C GLN A 246 16.04 29.23 -17.14
N PHE A 247 16.77 28.50 -16.30
CA PHE A 247 18.12 28.03 -16.62
C PHE A 247 18.16 26.59 -17.16
N GLU A 248 16.99 25.94 -17.29
CA GLU A 248 16.84 24.55 -17.73
C GLU A 248 17.75 23.57 -16.97
N THR A 249 18.04 23.85 -15.69
CA THR A 249 18.99 23.07 -14.87
C THR A 249 18.42 21.74 -14.38
N TYR A 250 17.40 21.21 -15.05
CA TYR A 250 16.75 19.94 -14.74
C TYR A 250 17.71 18.76 -14.94
N THR A 251 18.58 18.51 -13.95
CA THR A 251 19.52 17.39 -13.97
C THR A 251 18.84 16.03 -13.73
N ARG A 252 17.61 16.03 -13.22
CA ARG A 252 16.75 14.86 -13.06
C ARG A 252 15.34 15.19 -13.54
N GLY A 253 14.80 14.35 -14.42
CA GLY A 253 13.38 14.45 -14.79
C GLY A 253 12.50 14.32 -13.55
N THR A 254 11.55 15.24 -13.39
CA THR A 254 10.53 15.21 -12.32
C THR A 254 9.51 14.08 -12.48
N ARG A 255 9.53 13.41 -13.64
CA ARG A 255 8.65 12.28 -13.97
C ARG A 255 9.48 11.05 -14.27
N HIS A 256 9.09 9.92 -13.69
CA HIS A 256 9.61 8.61 -14.08
C HIS A 256 9.33 8.39 -15.56
N THR A 257 10.37 8.05 -16.34
CA THR A 257 10.23 7.80 -17.77
C THR A 257 9.38 6.55 -17.99
N ILE A 258 8.27 6.68 -18.72
CA ILE A 258 7.30 5.60 -19.00
C ILE A 258 7.99 4.33 -19.56
N SER A 259 9.06 4.51 -20.34
CA SER A 259 9.82 3.40 -20.93
C SER A 259 10.41 2.44 -19.90
N LYS A 260 10.87 2.95 -18.74
CA LYS A 260 11.45 2.11 -17.68
C LYS A 260 10.38 1.24 -17.01
N LYS A 261 9.21 1.82 -16.71
CA LYS A 261 8.08 1.07 -16.14
C LYS A 261 7.69 -0.11 -17.03
N VAL A 262 7.52 0.12 -18.33
CA VAL A 262 7.09 -0.94 -19.27
C VAL A 262 8.13 -2.07 -19.33
N ALA A 263 9.42 -1.73 -19.36
CA ALA A 263 10.48 -2.73 -19.32
C ALA A 263 10.47 -3.55 -18.02
N ASP A 264 10.36 -2.88 -16.86
CA ASP A 264 10.29 -3.52 -15.55
C ASP A 264 9.11 -4.52 -15.46
N VAL A 265 7.91 -4.09 -15.88
CA VAL A 265 6.72 -4.95 -15.92
C VAL A 265 6.90 -6.13 -16.87
N GLN A 266 7.53 -5.92 -18.04
CA GLN A 266 7.78 -7.00 -18.99
C GLN A 266 8.77 -8.04 -18.45
N HIS A 267 9.83 -7.60 -17.76
CA HIS A 267 10.78 -8.51 -17.10
C HIS A 267 10.10 -9.35 -16.03
N LEU A 268 9.23 -8.74 -15.22
CA LEU A 268 8.44 -9.45 -14.21
C LEU A 268 7.42 -10.41 -14.84
N LEU A 269 6.70 -9.99 -15.88
CA LEU A 269 5.74 -10.85 -16.58
C LEU A 269 6.40 -12.11 -17.14
N ASN A 270 7.60 -11.97 -17.71
CA ASN A 270 8.39 -13.11 -18.18
C ASN A 270 8.79 -14.04 -17.02
N ALA A 271 9.10 -13.50 -15.84
CA ALA A 271 9.42 -14.29 -14.66
C ALA A 271 8.21 -15.03 -14.06
N TYR A 272 6.99 -14.48 -14.21
CA TYR A 272 5.76 -15.06 -13.67
C TYR A 272 4.98 -15.93 -14.65
N ARG A 273 5.46 -16.11 -15.87
CA ARG A 273 4.72 -16.78 -16.95
C ARG A 273 4.18 -18.15 -16.52
N GLY A 274 2.86 -18.29 -16.47
CA GLY A 274 2.16 -19.52 -16.11
C GLY A 274 2.10 -19.83 -14.61
N ILE A 275 2.53 -18.91 -13.74
CA ILE A 275 2.48 -19.11 -12.29
C ILE A 275 1.04 -19.30 -11.78
N HIS A 276 0.10 -18.65 -12.46
CA HIS A 276 -1.33 -18.65 -12.11
C HIS A 276 -2.11 -19.85 -12.65
N LYS A 277 -1.48 -20.73 -13.43
CA LYS A 277 -2.09 -21.99 -13.87
C LYS A 277 -2.36 -22.89 -12.67
N ASN A 278 -3.44 -23.66 -12.75
CA ASN A 278 -3.82 -24.61 -11.70
C ASN A 278 -3.08 -25.93 -11.90
N GLU A 279 -2.19 -26.26 -10.96
CA GLU A 279 -1.41 -27.49 -10.99
C GLU A 279 -1.61 -28.31 -9.71
N LYS A 280 -2.26 -29.46 -9.84
CA LYS A 280 -2.63 -30.31 -8.69
C LYS A 280 -1.40 -30.70 -7.89
N GLY A 281 -1.43 -30.38 -6.59
CA GLY A 281 -0.40 -30.77 -5.64
C GLY A 281 0.92 -29.99 -5.73
N ARG A 282 0.99 -28.93 -6.55
CA ARG A 282 2.18 -28.07 -6.64
C ARG A 282 2.53 -27.49 -5.27
N LYS A 283 3.80 -27.62 -4.87
CA LYS A 283 4.29 -27.26 -3.53
C LYS A 283 5.10 -25.98 -3.54
N LEU A 284 4.95 -25.21 -2.47
CA LEU A 284 5.67 -23.97 -2.27
C LEU A 284 6.83 -24.20 -1.29
N GLY A 285 8.00 -23.64 -1.59
CA GLY A 285 9.18 -23.76 -0.74
C GLY A 285 8.92 -23.26 0.69
N LYS A 286 9.55 -23.87 1.69
CA LYS A 286 9.28 -23.56 3.12
C LYS A 286 9.42 -22.07 3.46
N LYS A 287 10.40 -21.37 2.85
CA LYS A 287 10.66 -19.93 3.04
C LYS A 287 9.68 -19.02 2.29
N GLU A 288 8.94 -19.57 1.33
CA GLU A 288 7.95 -18.84 0.53
C GLU A 288 6.54 -18.98 1.12
N ARG A 289 6.33 -19.88 2.09
CA ARG A 289 5.04 -20.03 2.76
C ARG A 289 4.77 -18.81 3.63
N THR A 290 3.66 -18.14 3.36
CA THR A 290 3.26 -16.90 4.01
C THR A 290 2.04 -17.11 4.88
N LYS A 291 1.98 -16.40 6.00
CA LYS A 291 0.77 -16.34 6.83
C LYS A 291 -0.28 -15.48 6.14
N ASN A 292 -1.55 -15.72 6.47
CA ASN A 292 -2.65 -14.87 6.02
C ASN A 292 -2.89 -13.79 7.08
N PHE A 293 -2.19 -12.66 6.97
CA PHE A 293 -2.28 -11.58 7.97
C PHE A 293 -3.71 -11.05 8.13
N LEU A 294 -4.51 -11.04 7.07
CA LEU A 294 -5.91 -10.62 7.17
C LEU A 294 -6.70 -11.58 8.08
N GLN A 295 -6.56 -12.89 7.88
CA GLN A 295 -7.27 -13.90 8.67
C GLN A 295 -6.74 -14.00 10.10
N ASP A 296 -5.41 -13.95 10.29
CA ASP A 296 -4.79 -13.90 11.62
C ASP A 296 -5.27 -12.67 12.40
N GLY A 297 -5.39 -11.53 11.72
CA GLY A 297 -5.93 -10.29 12.26
C GLY A 297 -7.39 -10.36 12.65
N ILE A 298 -8.24 -10.93 11.78
CA ILE A 298 -9.66 -11.16 12.09
C ILE A 298 -9.80 -12.09 13.30
N HIS A 299 -9.00 -13.16 13.35
CA HIS A 299 -9.01 -14.07 14.49
C HIS A 299 -8.61 -13.36 15.80
N ASN A 300 -7.56 -12.54 15.77
CA ASN A 300 -7.15 -11.75 16.93
C ASN A 300 -8.20 -10.71 17.33
N LEU A 301 -8.89 -10.09 16.37
CA LEU A 301 -9.95 -9.13 16.64
C LEU A 301 -11.17 -9.77 17.30
N LEU A 302 -11.58 -10.97 16.87
CA LEU A 302 -12.80 -11.64 17.33
C LEU A 302 -12.59 -12.48 18.60
N TYR A 303 -11.42 -13.11 18.73
CA TYR A 303 -11.14 -14.10 19.78
C TYR A 303 -9.92 -13.75 20.64
N GLY A 304 -9.13 -12.77 20.22
CA GLY A 304 -7.99 -12.29 20.98
C GLY A 304 -8.39 -11.30 22.06
N LYS A 305 -7.42 -10.92 22.89
CA LYS A 305 -7.61 -9.93 23.96
C LYS A 305 -7.55 -8.49 23.46
N TRP A 306 -7.04 -8.26 22.24
CA TRP A 306 -6.74 -6.91 21.75
C TRP A 306 -7.96 -5.97 21.77
N LEU A 307 -9.13 -6.46 21.36
CA LEU A 307 -10.35 -5.65 21.36
C LEU A 307 -10.85 -5.35 22.78
N THR A 308 -10.76 -6.34 23.67
CA THR A 308 -11.11 -6.18 25.10
C THR A 308 -10.16 -5.20 25.77
N ASP A 309 -8.84 -5.36 25.58
CA ASP A 309 -7.82 -4.47 26.13
C ASP A 309 -8.01 -3.04 25.61
N TRP A 310 -8.32 -2.87 24.32
CA TRP A 310 -8.66 -1.57 23.74
C TRP A 310 -9.90 -0.97 24.40
N HIS A 311 -10.97 -1.75 24.59
CA HIS A 311 -12.18 -1.29 25.26
C HIS A 311 -11.91 -0.88 26.71
N ASP A 312 -11.25 -1.74 27.49
CA ASP A 312 -10.93 -1.51 28.90
C ASP A 312 -10.03 -0.29 29.08
N SER A 313 -9.09 -0.07 28.15
CA SER A 313 -8.24 1.12 28.14
C SER A 313 -8.99 2.44 27.94
N ARG A 314 -10.29 2.40 27.61
CA ARG A 314 -11.13 3.59 27.45
C ARG A 314 -12.06 3.82 28.64
N LEU A 315 -12.11 2.90 29.60
CA LEU A 315 -13.03 2.93 30.75
C LEU A 315 -12.46 3.66 31.99
N PHE A 316 -11.27 4.26 31.91
CA PHE A 316 -10.69 4.99 33.03
C PHE A 316 -11.16 6.46 33.09
N VAL A 317 -11.34 6.95 34.31
CA VAL A 317 -11.64 8.37 34.55
C VAL A 317 -10.42 9.20 34.16
N ARG A 318 -10.55 10.01 33.09
CA ARG A 318 -9.49 10.93 32.69
C ARG A 318 -9.32 12.02 33.74
N SER A 319 -8.07 12.33 34.11
CA SER A 319 -7.79 13.46 34.99
C SER A 319 -8.32 14.76 34.37
N LYS A 320 -8.88 15.62 35.21
CA LYS A 320 -9.28 16.99 34.86
C LYS A 320 -8.24 18.02 35.28
N THR A 321 -7.17 17.60 35.95
CA THR A 321 -6.07 18.48 36.36
C THR A 321 -4.99 18.45 35.28
N ASN A 322 -4.54 19.64 34.87
CA ASN A 322 -3.33 19.77 34.09
C ASN A 322 -2.17 19.98 35.07
N ASP A 323 -1.27 19.00 35.21
CA ASP A 323 0.04 19.23 35.82
C ASP A 323 0.96 19.82 34.76
N TRP A 324 1.41 21.05 34.99
CA TRP A 324 2.34 21.79 34.14
C TRP A 324 3.70 21.99 34.83
N ASP A 325 4.07 21.08 35.73
CA ASP A 325 5.36 21.13 36.43
C ASP A 325 6.57 20.99 35.49
#